data_AF-A0A088FB87-F1
#
_entry.id   AF-A0A088FB87-F1
#
_cell.length_a   1.000
_cell.length_b   1.000
_cell.length_c   1.000
_cell.angle_alpha   90.00
_cell.angle_beta   90.00
_cell.angle_gamma   90.00
#
_symmetry.space_group_name_H-M   'P 1'
#
loop_
_entity.id
_entity.type
_entity.pdbx_description
1 polymer ?
#
loop_
_entity_poly.entity_id
_entity_poly.type
_entity_poly.pdbx_seq_one_letter_code
_entity_poly.pdbx_strand_id
1 'polypeptide(L)'
;MSAKEQLKELKPLFALITLFEEQRDKDIKLINAFHNPEAIRYIEKGTAKQLLYLAKERDKRLAMIATLQNERQIAVIKARYVDDLSWDEILDKLGYSRNTVFKLHREALEVLDEQEERYS
;
A
#
# COMPACT_ATOMS: atom_id res chain seq x y z
N MET A 1 -6.71 15.50 -3.00
CA MET A 1 -5.92 15.17 -1.79
C MET A 1 -4.47 15.21 -2.22
N SER A 2 -3.55 15.67 -1.39
CA SER A 2 -2.13 15.63 -1.77
C SER A 2 -1.64 14.20 -1.98
N ALA A 3 -0.68 14.00 -2.88
CA ALA A 3 -0.02 12.72 -3.12
C ALA A 3 0.50 12.11 -1.82
N LYS A 4 1.02 12.95 -0.92
CA LYS A 4 1.47 12.53 0.42
C LYS A 4 0.34 11.88 1.24
N GLU A 5 -0.87 12.45 1.21
CA GLU A 5 -2.02 11.90 1.93
C GLU A 5 -2.44 10.56 1.33
N GLN A 6 -2.50 10.47 -0.01
CA GLN A 6 -2.86 9.22 -0.69
C GLN A 6 -1.85 8.11 -0.42
N LEU A 7 -0.55 8.43 -0.44
CA LEU A 7 0.51 7.45 -0.17
C LEU A 7 0.51 6.97 1.28
N LYS A 8 0.11 7.82 2.25
CA LYS A 8 -0.03 7.39 3.65
C LYS A 8 -1.10 6.32 3.85
N GLU A 9 -2.08 6.23 2.94
CA GLU A 9 -3.13 5.22 3.01
C GLU A 9 -2.65 3.82 2.59
N LEU A 10 -1.46 3.69 1.97
CA LEU A 10 -0.90 2.38 1.63
C LEU A 10 -0.73 1.49 2.86
N LYS A 11 -0.19 2.04 3.96
CA LYS A 11 0.00 1.30 5.21
C LYS A 11 -1.30 0.69 5.76
N PRO A 12 -2.37 1.48 6.02
CA PRO A 12 -3.63 0.90 6.48
C PRO A 12 -4.25 -0.03 5.44
N LEU A 13 -4.10 0.21 4.13
CA LEU A 13 -4.59 -0.72 3.10
C LEU A 13 -3.91 -2.10 3.18
N PHE A 14 -2.57 -2.15 3.31
CA PHE A 14 -1.85 -3.42 3.51
C PHE A 14 -2.27 -4.12 4.80
N ALA A 15 -2.40 -3.37 5.90
CA ALA A 15 -2.82 -3.92 7.19
C ALA A 15 -4.25 -4.49 7.12
N LEU A 16 -5.19 -3.79 6.48
CA LEU A 16 -6.57 -4.24 6.33
C LEU A 16 -6.65 -5.50 5.45
N ILE A 17 -5.94 -5.54 4.32
CA ILE A 17 -5.88 -6.73 3.45
C ILE A 17 -5.43 -7.94 4.27
N THR A 18 -4.31 -7.81 4.99
CA THR A 18 -3.76 -8.87 5.83
C THR A 18 -4.77 -9.33 6.89
N LEU A 19 -5.40 -8.37 7.59
CA LEU A 19 -6.41 -8.66 8.60
C LEU A 19 -7.60 -9.44 8.03
N PHE A 20 -8.12 -9.03 6.86
CA PHE A 20 -9.25 -9.72 6.22
C PHE A 20 -8.88 -11.13 5.75
N GLU A 21 -7.66 -11.33 5.25
CA GLU A 21 -7.15 -12.65 4.89
C GLU A 21 -7.03 -13.57 6.11
N GLU A 22 -6.42 -13.08 7.20
CA GLU A 22 -6.31 -13.84 8.45
C GLU A 22 -7.67 -14.17 9.06
N GLN A 23 -8.61 -13.22 9.04
CA GLN A 23 -9.95 -13.42 9.58
C GLN A 23 -10.71 -14.46 8.76
N ARG A 24 -10.67 -14.36 7.42
CA ARG A 24 -11.26 -15.37 6.53
C ARG A 24 -10.69 -16.76 6.82
N ASP A 25 -9.39 -16.88 6.97
CA ASP A 25 -8.74 -18.17 7.20
C ASP A 25 -9.14 -18.78 8.56
N LYS A 26 -9.30 -17.94 9.60
CA LYS A 26 -9.84 -18.36 10.91
C LYS A 26 -11.30 -18.82 10.79
N ASP A 27 -12.12 -18.04 10.09
CA ASP A 27 -13.55 -18.34 9.92
C ASP A 27 -13.76 -19.62 9.11
N ILE A 28 -13.01 -19.81 8.01
CA ILE A 28 -13.04 -21.05 7.22
C ILE A 28 -12.63 -22.25 8.08
N LYS A 29 -11.54 -22.16 8.85
CA LYS A 29 -11.10 -23.25 9.74
C LYS A 29 -12.18 -23.61 10.77
N LEU A 30 -12.82 -22.62 11.36
CA LEU A 30 -13.91 -22.83 12.33
C LEU A 30 -15.11 -23.51 11.66
N ILE A 31 -15.59 -22.99 10.53
CA ILE A 31 -16.77 -23.53 9.85
C ILE A 31 -16.51 -24.92 9.25
N ASN A 32 -15.30 -25.18 8.76
CA ASN A 32 -14.93 -26.48 8.22
C ASN A 32 -15.02 -27.60 9.27
N ALA A 33 -14.81 -27.30 10.56
CA ALA A 33 -15.04 -28.26 11.65
C ALA A 33 -16.51 -28.73 11.74
N PHE A 34 -17.45 -27.92 11.28
CA PHE A 34 -18.88 -28.24 11.20
C PHE A 34 -19.31 -28.84 9.86
N HIS A 35 -18.37 -29.10 8.94
CA HIS A 35 -18.61 -29.67 7.61
C HIS A 35 -19.70 -28.95 6.81
N ASN A 36 -19.74 -27.61 6.88
CA ASN A 36 -20.73 -26.78 6.18
C ASN A 36 -20.10 -26.03 4.98
N PRO A 37 -20.05 -26.65 3.78
CA PRO A 37 -19.40 -26.05 2.61
C PRO A 37 -20.12 -24.81 2.08
N GLU A 38 -21.44 -24.71 2.24
CA GLU A 38 -22.19 -23.53 1.78
C GLU A 38 -21.87 -22.27 2.62
N ALA A 39 -21.69 -22.45 3.93
CA ALA A 39 -21.22 -21.36 4.80
C ALA A 39 -19.79 -20.91 4.44
N ILE A 40 -18.88 -21.85 4.11
CA ILE A 40 -17.53 -21.53 3.62
C ILE A 40 -17.61 -20.68 2.34
N ARG A 41 -18.39 -21.11 1.34
CA ARG A 41 -18.57 -20.37 0.08
C ARG A 41 -19.11 -18.96 0.30
N TYR A 42 -20.02 -18.78 1.26
CA TYR A 42 -20.55 -17.47 1.61
C TYR A 42 -19.47 -16.55 2.17
N ILE A 43 -18.65 -17.05 3.11
CA ILE A 43 -17.53 -16.32 3.72
C ILE A 43 -16.52 -15.92 2.64
N GLU A 44 -16.07 -16.87 1.82
CA GLU A 44 -15.12 -16.64 0.74
C GLU A 44 -15.62 -15.55 -0.23
N LYS A 45 -16.90 -15.63 -0.64
CA LYS A 45 -17.49 -14.65 -1.56
C LYS A 45 -17.60 -13.26 -0.92
N GLY A 46 -17.92 -13.19 0.37
CA GLY A 46 -17.98 -11.95 1.14
C GLY A 46 -16.61 -11.28 1.23
N THR A 47 -15.62 -12.02 1.73
CA THR A 47 -14.24 -11.53 1.86
C THR A 47 -13.64 -11.16 0.50
N ALA A 48 -13.87 -11.94 -0.56
CA ALA A 48 -13.34 -11.65 -1.88
C ALA A 48 -13.75 -10.27 -2.42
N LYS A 49 -14.99 -9.83 -2.15
CA LYS A 49 -15.46 -8.50 -2.55
C LYS A 49 -14.71 -7.38 -1.81
N GLN A 50 -14.49 -7.55 -0.51
CA GLN A 50 -13.77 -6.58 0.32
C GLN A 50 -12.30 -6.49 -0.08
N LEU A 51 -11.64 -7.65 -0.24
CA LEU A 51 -10.24 -7.72 -0.68
C LEU A 51 -10.06 -7.12 -2.08
N LEU A 52 -10.99 -7.36 -3.01
CA LEU A 52 -10.93 -6.77 -4.34
C LEU A 52 -11.00 -5.23 -4.29
N TYR A 53 -11.86 -4.67 -3.44
CA TYR A 53 -11.94 -3.22 -3.28
C TYR A 53 -10.64 -2.64 -2.70
N LEU A 54 -10.14 -3.21 -1.61
CA LEU A 54 -8.89 -2.77 -0.97
C LEU A 54 -7.68 -2.91 -1.90
N ALA A 55 -7.61 -4.01 -2.65
CA ALA A 55 -6.56 -4.23 -3.63
C ALA A 55 -6.58 -3.18 -4.75
N LYS A 56 -7.76 -2.82 -5.27
CA LYS A 56 -7.89 -1.74 -6.26
C LYS A 56 -7.40 -0.39 -5.72
N GLU A 57 -7.76 -0.04 -4.49
CA GLU A 57 -7.30 1.19 -3.86
C GLU A 57 -5.78 1.18 -3.64
N ARG A 58 -5.22 0.06 -3.18
CA ARG A 58 -3.78 -0.13 -3.05
C ARG A 58 -3.08 0.01 -4.40
N ASP A 59 -3.55 -0.69 -5.42
CA ASP A 59 -2.92 -0.74 -6.74
C ASP A 59 -2.98 0.62 -7.43
N LYS A 60 -4.05 1.40 -7.23
CA LYS A 60 -4.12 2.80 -7.68
C LYS A 60 -2.95 3.63 -7.12
N ARG A 61 -2.68 3.54 -5.81
CA ARG A 61 -1.59 4.28 -5.15
C ARG A 61 -0.20 3.76 -5.55
N LEU A 62 -0.06 2.45 -5.73
CA LEU A 62 1.17 1.86 -6.26
C LEU A 62 1.45 2.30 -7.71
N ALA A 63 0.39 2.43 -8.53
CA ALA A 63 0.50 2.93 -9.89
C ALA A 63 0.96 4.39 -9.92
N MET A 64 0.52 5.24 -8.97
CA MET A 64 1.05 6.60 -8.82
C MET A 64 2.56 6.58 -8.56
N ILE A 65 3.07 5.71 -7.69
CA ILE A 65 4.53 5.60 -7.49
C ILE A 65 5.24 5.18 -8.78
N ALA A 66 4.62 4.32 -9.59
CA ALA A 66 5.19 3.80 -10.83
C ALA A 66 5.26 4.83 -11.97
N THR A 67 4.58 5.98 -11.89
CA THR A 67 4.69 7.06 -12.89
C THR A 67 5.96 7.90 -12.72
N LEU A 68 6.57 7.88 -11.54
CA LEU A 68 7.86 8.52 -11.29
C LEU A 68 8.93 7.93 -12.21
N GLN A 69 9.75 8.79 -12.82
CA GLN A 69 10.81 8.37 -13.74
C GLN A 69 12.17 8.20 -13.06
N ASN A 70 12.38 8.86 -11.91
CA ASN A 70 13.66 8.85 -11.22
C ASN A 70 13.71 7.69 -10.23
N GLU A 71 14.56 6.69 -10.51
CA GLU A 71 14.72 5.49 -9.69
C GLU A 71 15.08 5.79 -8.23
N ARG A 72 15.85 6.85 -7.96
CA ARG A 72 16.22 7.24 -6.58
C ARG A 72 15.02 7.80 -5.83
N GLN A 73 14.19 8.58 -6.51
CA GLN A 73 12.92 9.07 -5.95
C GLN A 73 11.97 7.90 -5.66
N ILE A 74 11.82 6.98 -6.61
CA ILE A 74 11.02 5.75 -6.44
C ILE A 74 11.50 4.94 -5.25
N ALA A 75 12.82 4.73 -5.12
CA ALA A 75 13.40 3.99 -4.00
C ALA A 75 13.07 4.61 -2.65
N VAL A 76 13.23 5.94 -2.52
CA VAL A 76 12.89 6.66 -1.28
C VAL A 76 11.38 6.59 -0.98
N ILE A 77 10.53 6.76 -1.99
CA ILE A 77 9.07 6.72 -1.82
C ILE A 77 8.58 5.31 -1.44
N LYS A 78 9.08 4.26 -2.11
CA LYS A 78 8.76 2.87 -1.76
C LYS A 78 9.24 2.54 -0.36
N ALA A 79 10.48 2.88 -0.03
CA ALA A 79 11.02 2.64 1.31
C ALA A 79 10.17 3.32 2.40
N ARG A 80 9.67 4.54 2.12
CA ARG A 80 8.87 5.28 3.10
C ARG A 80 7.42 4.82 3.24
N TYR A 81 6.73 4.51 2.14
CA TYR A 81 5.28 4.31 2.14
C TYR A 81 4.84 2.88 1.84
N VAL A 82 5.70 2.07 1.23
CA VAL A 82 5.43 0.64 0.95
C VAL A 82 6.11 -0.23 1.98
N ASP A 83 7.39 0.01 2.24
CA ASP A 83 8.18 -0.75 3.23
C ASP A 83 8.00 -0.22 4.67
N ASP A 84 7.32 0.94 4.83
CA ASP A 84 7.04 1.60 6.11
C ASP A 84 8.29 1.89 6.97
N LEU A 85 9.44 2.12 6.32
CA LEU A 85 10.69 2.38 7.02
C LEU A 85 10.72 3.79 7.63
N SER A 86 11.33 3.89 8.81
CA SER A 86 11.69 5.17 9.42
C SER A 86 12.74 5.92 8.59
N TRP A 87 12.90 7.22 8.85
CA TRP A 87 13.89 8.00 8.12
C TRP A 87 15.31 7.47 8.31
N ASP A 88 15.67 7.05 9.52
CA ASP A 88 17.02 6.57 9.80
C ASP A 88 17.26 5.20 9.11
N GLU A 89 16.28 4.29 9.10
CA GLU A 89 16.36 3.04 8.33
C GLU A 89 16.48 3.27 6.82
N ILE A 90 15.83 4.29 6.27
CA ILE A 90 15.95 4.65 4.85
C ILE A 90 17.37 5.13 4.54
N LEU A 91 17.96 5.93 5.42
CA LEU A 91 19.33 6.42 5.25
C LEU A 91 20.32 5.26 5.22
N ASP A 92 20.19 4.35 6.18
CA ASP A 92 21.04 3.17 6.28
C ASP A 92 20.84 2.23 5.08
N LYS A 93 19.59 1.96 4.69
CA LYS A 93 19.26 1.05 3.58
C LYS A 93 19.72 1.57 2.23
N LEU A 94 19.59 2.87 1.97
CA LEU A 94 19.93 3.47 0.67
C LEU A 94 21.35 4.05 0.61
N GLY A 95 22.04 4.18 1.75
CA GLY A 95 23.39 4.77 1.82
C GLY A 95 23.41 6.26 1.45
N TYR A 96 22.30 6.97 1.64
CA TYR A 96 22.16 8.38 1.28
C TYR A 96 22.31 9.29 2.50
N SER A 97 22.76 10.53 2.26
CA SER A 97 22.74 11.56 3.29
C SER A 97 21.30 11.99 3.63
N ARG A 98 21.10 12.50 4.84
CA ARG A 98 19.80 13.03 5.31
C ARG A 98 19.22 14.03 4.31
N ASN A 99 20.05 14.99 3.88
CA ASN A 99 19.65 16.04 2.94
C ASN A 99 19.24 15.46 1.58
N THR A 100 19.96 14.44 1.10
CA THR A 100 19.66 13.76 -0.16
C THR A 100 18.30 13.06 -0.10
N VAL A 101 18.02 12.31 0.97
CA VAL A 101 16.73 11.61 1.14
C VAL A 101 15.57 12.58 1.20
N PHE A 102 15.66 13.63 2.01
CA PHE A 102 14.57 14.61 2.12
C PHE A 102 14.35 15.39 0.82
N LYS A 103 15.42 15.72 0.09
CA LYS A 103 15.32 16.35 -1.23
C LYS A 103 14.60 15.44 -2.22
N LEU A 104 15.05 14.19 -2.37
CA LEU A 104 14.44 13.21 -3.27
C LEU A 104 12.98 12.94 -2.90
N HIS A 105 12.67 12.83 -1.61
CA HIS A 105 11.30 12.64 -1.13
C HIS A 105 10.40 13.81 -1.50
N ARG A 106 10.85 15.04 -1.24
CA ARG A 106 10.08 16.25 -1.56
C ARG A 106 9.84 16.38 -3.06
N GLU A 107 10.88 16.28 -3.88
CA GLU A 107 10.78 16.40 -5.34
C GLU A 107 9.84 15.33 -5.92
N ALA A 108 9.88 14.11 -5.39
CA ALA A 108 8.98 13.05 -5.81
C ALA A 108 7.52 13.38 -5.52
N LEU A 109 7.22 13.94 -4.34
CA LEU A 109 5.85 14.35 -4.00
C LEU A 109 5.37 15.51 -4.88
N GLU A 110 6.22 16.50 -5.12
CA GLU A 110 5.88 17.63 -6.01
C GLU A 110 5.53 17.13 -7.43
N VAL A 111 6.31 16.20 -7.99
CA VAL A 111 6.01 15.59 -9.30
C VAL A 111 4.68 14.83 -9.29
N LEU A 112 4.35 14.11 -8.21
CA LEU A 112 3.09 13.37 -8.11
C LEU A 112 1.88 14.30 -7.97
N ASP A 113 2.00 15.36 -7.17
CA ASP A 113 0.96 16.38 -7.02
C ASP A 113 0.67 17.06 -8.37
N GLU A 114 1.72 17.47 -9.12
CA GLU A 114 1.56 18.07 -10.44
C GLU A 114 0.93 17.13 -11.49
N GLN A 115 1.17 15.83 -11.37
CA GLN A 115 0.56 14.84 -12.25
C GLN A 115 -0.94 14.69 -11.92
N GLU A 116 -1.30 14.67 -10.65
CA GLU A 116 -2.71 14.57 -10.24
C GLU A 116 -3.52 15.80 -10.69
N GLU A 117 -2.95 17.00 -10.57
CA GLU A 117 -3.59 18.24 -11.04
C GLU A 117 -3.80 18.27 -12.56
N ARG A 118 -2.87 17.68 -13.34
CA ARG A 118 -2.97 17.64 -14.80
C ARG A 118 -4.03 16.67 -15.33
N TYR A 119 -4.43 15.68 -14.54
CA TYR A 119 -5.36 14.61 -14.94
C TYR A 119 -6.68 14.62 -14.15
N SER A 120 -6.92 15.64 -13.32
CA SER A 120 -8.19 15.90 -12.62
C SER A 120 -9.09 16.85 -13.39
#